data_AF-A0AAV9NLA8-F1
#
_entry.id   AF-A0AAV9NLA8-F1
#
_cell.length_a   1.000
_cell.length_b   1.000
_cell.length_c   1.000
_cell.angle_alpha   90.00
_cell.angle_beta   90.00
_cell.angle_gamma   90.00
#
_symmetry.space_group_name_H-M   'P 1'
#
loop_
_entity.id
_entity.type
_entity.pdbx_description
1 polymer ?
#
loop_
_entity_poly.entity_id
_entity_poly.type
_entity_poly.pdbx_seq_one_letter_code
_entity_poly.pdbx_strand_id
1 'polypeptide(L)'
;MPFAENAGIVLDGASKSSSSEPNNTTKVSIVRHNSSASMSVPQWLSDPMSLKSHEILASIKDIVVHKGGRRTITLDWSPTIQDACANFFSPSNIRRYLGLYWVLWHPNVNIMHKPTFNSSTSKPFLLAAMCLIGACMSPDPADSSGAKLWFNCVEELVFNSEDFCDDAEAPTCRDTGEVKWRHEKLRALQAAYMVLLYQTWEGTDSSKRRIRRLRFSMLIAAIRDVGIVNARHANYSDLTLANFSFSQFAAMEQLIRVILWVFLVDTAFVIFNNLPPRMVIKEMKMSLACPEICFQALTSEDCFLALQREDAIHAFRPDQALEFASAFEMLYQSSMNDATTMMLADLGPLNLFAMTSTLHALVFHHQSTFSCHGSLESVKTVLRNWSSVWQAYIQHISIDQRHSPIPLDSQDLEIEEMWKRVGFMRHAEEYWLLAKLMVDNLTRNAQATVHPSQGVSGLEIPTVSIVKARSANPLLNEYDETSMEQVNALIADFQRVGL
;
A
#
# COMPACT_ATOMS: atom_id res chain seq x y z
N MET A 1 -6.46 10.19 7.51
CA MET A 1 -6.13 9.70 6.15
C MET A 1 -7.42 9.29 5.45
N PRO A 2 -7.74 9.87 4.28
CA PRO A 2 -9.03 9.72 3.60
C PRO A 2 -9.34 8.30 3.10
N PHE A 3 -8.42 7.35 3.15
CA PHE A 3 -8.73 5.93 2.91
C PHE A 3 -9.46 5.26 4.08
N ALA A 4 -9.30 5.74 5.32
CA ALA A 4 -10.04 5.22 6.48
C ALA A 4 -11.40 5.94 6.65
N GLU A 5 -11.46 7.24 6.36
CA GLU A 5 -12.68 8.05 6.48
C GLU A 5 -13.63 7.84 5.29
N ASN A 6 -13.15 7.66 4.06
CA ASN A 6 -14.02 7.39 2.90
C ASN A 6 -14.34 5.90 2.69
N ALA A 7 -13.72 4.99 3.47
CA ALA A 7 -14.08 3.56 3.51
C ALA A 7 -15.03 3.21 4.69
N GLY A 8 -15.67 4.22 5.31
CA GLY A 8 -16.72 3.99 6.29
C GLY A 8 -16.28 3.48 7.66
N ILE A 9 -15.02 3.63 8.05
CA ILE A 9 -14.58 3.27 9.41
C ILE A 9 -14.77 4.48 10.33
N VAL A 10 -15.96 4.58 10.91
CA VAL A 10 -16.21 5.41 12.09
C VAL A 10 -15.51 4.76 13.28
N LEU A 11 -14.45 5.38 13.78
CA LEU A 11 -13.94 5.07 15.11
C LEU A 11 -14.86 5.77 16.12
N ASP A 12 -15.83 5.03 16.65
CA ASP A 12 -16.66 5.51 17.77
C ASP A 12 -15.76 5.68 19.01
N GLY A 13 -15.42 6.94 19.27
CA GLY A 13 -14.74 7.35 20.50
C GLY A 13 -15.69 7.30 21.67
N ALA A 14 -15.39 6.41 22.62
CA ALA A 14 -16.07 6.28 23.90
C ALA A 14 -16.23 7.63 24.61
N SER A 15 -17.46 7.89 25.04
CA SER A 15 -17.88 9.08 25.75
C SER A 15 -17.44 9.05 27.22
N LYS A 16 -17.25 10.27 27.73
CA LYS A 16 -16.77 10.67 29.06
C LYS A 16 -17.53 10.02 30.22
N SER A 17 -16.80 9.66 31.28
CA SER A 17 -17.31 9.65 32.65
C SER A 17 -16.38 10.42 33.60
N SER A 18 -17.02 11.20 34.48
CA SER A 18 -16.46 12.14 35.44
C SER A 18 -16.28 11.53 36.83
N SER A 19 -15.56 12.25 37.70
CA SER A 19 -15.37 12.09 39.17
C SER A 19 -14.24 11.12 39.58
N SER A 20 -13.43 11.33 40.62
CA SER A 20 -13.29 12.36 41.67
C SER A 20 -11.91 12.18 42.33
N GLU A 21 -11.30 13.24 42.86
CA GLU A 21 -10.11 13.18 43.73
C GLU A 21 -10.36 12.35 45.01
N PRO A 22 -9.30 11.79 45.62
CA PRO A 22 -8.84 12.44 46.85
C PRO A 22 -7.31 12.47 47.07
N ASN A 23 -6.92 13.50 47.80
CA ASN A 23 -5.63 13.73 48.46
C ASN A 23 -5.03 12.50 49.14
N ASN A 24 -3.70 12.30 48.98
CA ASN A 24 -2.90 11.77 50.07
C ASN A 24 -1.42 12.22 49.99
N THR A 25 -1.08 13.14 50.89
CA THR A 25 0.25 13.50 51.37
C THR A 25 1.05 12.26 51.80
N THR A 26 2.20 12.00 51.17
CA THR A 26 3.21 11.09 51.72
C THR A 26 4.59 11.73 51.72
N LYS A 27 5.22 11.68 52.89
CA LYS A 27 6.45 12.36 53.31
C LYS A 27 7.69 11.91 52.52
N VAL A 28 8.48 12.90 52.13
CA VAL A 28 9.85 12.78 51.62
C VAL A 28 10.76 12.20 52.71
N SER A 29 11.51 11.16 52.38
CA SER A 29 12.67 10.69 53.16
C SER A 29 13.93 10.79 52.31
N ILE A 30 14.88 11.59 52.80
CA ILE A 30 16.16 11.91 52.15
C ILE A 30 17.14 10.79 52.51
N VAL A 31 17.53 9.98 51.53
CA VAL A 31 18.68 9.07 51.64
C VAL A 31 19.86 9.69 50.91
N ARG A 32 20.90 10.07 51.66
CA ARG A 32 22.17 10.53 51.13
C ARG A 32 22.95 9.34 50.58
N HIS A 33 23.24 9.34 49.27
CA HIS A 33 24.26 8.45 48.70
C HIS A 33 25.50 9.26 48.28
N ASN A 34 26.64 8.81 48.80
CA ASN A 34 27.98 9.30 48.52
C ASN A 34 28.33 9.16 47.04
N SER A 35 28.88 10.24 46.48
CA SER A 35 29.42 10.33 45.13
C SER A 35 30.71 9.52 44.96
N SER A 36 30.66 8.50 44.11
CA SER A 36 31.84 8.02 43.38
C SER A 36 31.64 8.39 41.91
N ALA A 37 32.55 9.20 41.37
CA ALA A 37 32.49 9.69 40.00
C ALA A 37 32.91 8.56 39.05
N SER A 38 31.97 7.72 38.66
CA SER A 38 32.08 6.99 37.39
C SER A 38 31.83 8.00 36.27
N MET A 39 32.72 8.12 35.30
CA MET A 39 32.42 8.82 34.05
C MET A 39 31.26 8.10 33.36
N SER A 40 30.03 8.51 33.68
CA SER A 40 28.83 8.02 33.01
C SER A 40 28.87 8.56 31.60
N VAL A 41 29.00 7.67 30.61
CA VAL A 41 28.70 7.99 29.22
C VAL A 41 27.33 8.69 29.21
N PRO A 42 27.21 9.91 28.65
CA PRO A 42 25.94 10.61 28.59
C PRO A 42 24.84 9.68 28.11
N GLN A 43 23.71 9.65 28.80
CA GLN A 43 22.65 8.66 28.58
C GLN A 43 22.07 8.67 27.15
N TRP A 44 22.27 9.77 26.41
CA TRP A 44 21.95 9.86 24.98
C TRP A 44 22.93 9.06 24.09
N LEU A 45 24.21 8.96 24.44
CA LEU A 45 25.20 8.15 23.72
C LEU A 45 24.97 6.65 23.88
N SER A 46 24.24 6.24 24.93
CA SER A 46 23.84 4.85 25.14
C SER A 46 22.53 4.46 24.46
N ASP A 47 21.76 5.42 23.93
CA ASP A 47 20.52 5.13 23.22
C ASP A 47 20.78 5.01 21.71
N PRO A 48 20.63 3.81 21.08
CA PRO A 48 20.80 3.64 19.64
C PRO A 48 19.91 4.57 18.79
N MET A 49 18.74 4.98 19.31
CA MET A 49 17.86 5.92 18.63
C MET A 49 18.40 7.34 18.60
N SER A 50 19.31 7.71 19.50
CA SER A 50 20.00 9.00 19.43
C SER A 50 20.86 9.10 18.17
N LEU A 51 21.59 8.05 17.81
CA LEU A 51 22.39 8.05 16.59
C LEU A 51 21.49 8.22 15.36
N LYS A 52 20.38 7.48 15.29
CA LYS A 52 19.41 7.60 14.19
C LYS A 52 18.74 8.96 14.12
N SER A 53 18.42 9.56 15.25
CA SER A 53 17.93 10.95 15.33
C SER A 53 18.94 11.93 14.70
N HIS A 54 20.22 11.80 15.04
CA HIS A 54 21.28 12.65 14.46
C HIS A 54 21.51 12.39 12.97
N GLU A 55 21.49 11.13 12.51
CA GLU A 55 21.61 10.78 11.09
C GLU A 55 20.47 11.40 10.26
N ILE A 56 19.23 11.35 10.75
CA ILE A 56 18.07 11.96 10.10
C ILE A 56 18.22 13.48 10.06
N LEU A 57 18.58 14.10 11.19
CA LEU A 57 18.81 15.55 11.28
C LEU A 57 19.90 16.01 10.29
N ALA A 58 21.03 15.30 10.24
CA ALA A 58 22.14 15.59 9.34
C ALA A 58 21.73 15.44 7.87
N SER A 59 20.99 14.38 7.54
CA SER A 59 20.46 14.13 6.19
C SER A 59 19.51 15.24 5.74
N ILE A 60 18.57 15.66 6.60
CA ILE A 60 17.63 16.74 6.29
C ILE A 60 18.37 18.06 6.16
N LYS A 61 19.33 18.35 7.05
CA LYS A 61 20.17 19.54 6.95
C LYS A 61 20.88 19.62 5.60
N ASP A 62 21.50 18.52 5.19
CA ASP A 62 22.20 18.43 3.91
C ASP A 62 21.27 18.75 2.73
N ILE A 63 20.08 18.14 2.69
CA ILE A 63 19.06 18.40 1.66
C ILE A 63 18.64 19.87 1.62
N VAL A 64 18.47 20.52 2.78
CA VAL A 64 18.02 21.92 2.85
C VAL A 64 19.14 22.89 2.49
N VAL A 65 20.37 22.65 2.94
CA VAL A 65 21.54 23.50 2.66
C VAL A 65 21.96 23.38 1.20
N HIS A 66 22.00 22.17 0.65
CA HIS A 66 22.42 21.89 -0.73
C HIS A 66 21.23 21.76 -1.69
N LYS A 67 20.13 22.46 -1.42
CA LYS A 67 18.90 22.42 -2.24
C LYS A 67 19.07 22.91 -3.68
N GLY A 68 20.26 23.33 -4.12
CA GLY A 68 20.70 23.64 -5.50
C GLY A 68 19.63 23.67 -6.60
N GLY A 69 18.73 24.66 -6.59
CA GLY A 69 17.67 24.84 -7.60
C GLY A 69 16.44 23.93 -7.50
N ARG A 70 16.38 23.01 -6.52
CA ARG A 70 15.23 22.14 -6.23
C ARG A 70 14.05 22.97 -5.73
N ARG A 71 13.13 23.31 -6.64
CA ARG A 71 11.91 24.08 -6.35
C ARG A 71 10.99 23.42 -5.32
N THR A 72 11.18 22.13 -5.03
CA THR A 72 10.40 21.36 -4.05
C THR A 72 10.71 21.74 -2.60
N ILE A 73 11.96 22.09 -2.28
CA ILE A 73 12.38 22.44 -0.91
C ILE A 73 12.25 23.95 -0.70
N THR A 74 11.21 24.35 0.04
CA THR A 74 10.97 25.76 0.38
C THR A 74 11.60 26.18 1.70
N LEU A 75 12.08 25.22 2.50
CA LEU A 75 12.70 25.50 3.79
C LEU A 75 14.08 26.14 3.65
N ASP A 76 14.39 27.04 4.57
CA ASP A 76 15.71 27.61 4.76
C ASP A 76 16.29 27.13 6.09
N TRP A 77 17.54 26.64 6.07
CA TRP A 77 18.17 26.12 7.27
C TRP A 77 18.46 27.25 8.27
N SER A 78 17.97 27.10 9.49
CA SER A 78 18.15 28.05 10.59
C SER A 78 18.18 27.31 11.93
N PRO A 79 18.64 27.95 13.04
CA PRO A 79 18.59 27.33 14.37
C PRO A 79 17.19 26.84 14.75
N THR A 80 16.14 27.63 14.45
CA THR A 80 14.75 27.24 14.73
C THR A 80 14.32 25.98 13.96
N ILE A 81 14.70 25.86 12.68
CA ILE A 81 14.40 24.68 11.86
C ILE A 81 15.20 23.47 12.34
N GLN A 82 16.46 23.67 12.75
CA GLN A 82 17.27 22.61 13.34
C GLN A 82 16.62 22.07 14.62
N ASP A 83 16.19 22.95 15.53
CA ASP A 83 15.53 22.57 16.79
C ASP A 83 14.20 21.86 16.52
N ALA A 84 13.41 22.36 15.58
CA ALA A 84 12.15 21.71 15.16
C ALA A 84 12.40 20.29 14.61
N CYS A 85 13.45 20.12 13.80
CA CYS A 85 13.81 18.82 13.23
C CYS A 85 14.28 17.85 14.33
N ALA A 86 15.15 18.32 15.23
CA ALA A 86 15.66 17.52 16.35
C ALA A 86 14.55 17.12 17.31
N ASN A 87 13.57 18.01 17.56
CA ASN A 87 12.41 17.70 18.39
C ASN A 87 11.48 16.69 17.73
N PHE A 88 11.15 16.88 16.44
CA PHE A 88 10.27 15.97 15.71
C PHE A 88 10.87 14.57 15.58
N PHE A 89 12.13 14.47 15.16
CA PHE A 89 12.86 13.20 15.06
C PHE A 89 13.65 12.87 16.33
N SER A 90 13.19 13.31 17.50
CA SER A 90 13.82 12.94 18.77
C SER A 90 13.70 11.43 19.03
N PRO A 91 14.60 10.80 19.80
CA PRO A 91 14.55 9.36 20.08
C PRO A 91 13.22 8.86 20.66
N SER A 92 12.53 9.68 21.47
CA SER A 92 11.21 9.37 22.01
C SER A 92 10.13 9.44 20.92
N ASN A 93 10.13 10.48 20.10
CA ASN A 93 9.17 10.62 19.01
C ASN A 93 9.37 9.57 17.91
N ILE A 94 10.61 9.21 17.57
CA ILE A 94 10.89 8.10 16.63
C ILE A 94 10.21 6.82 17.12
N ARG A 95 10.42 6.42 18.38
CA ARG A 95 9.78 5.22 18.95
C ARG A 95 8.26 5.31 18.91
N ARG A 96 7.72 6.45 19.31
CA ARG A 96 6.27 6.69 19.36
C ARG A 96 5.64 6.61 17.97
N TYR A 97 6.19 7.32 16.99
CA TYR A 97 5.71 7.29 15.61
C TYR A 97 5.88 5.91 14.97
N LEU A 98 6.97 5.21 15.23
CA LEU A 98 7.11 3.81 14.79
C LEU A 98 6.04 2.90 15.42
N GLY A 99 5.72 3.10 16.71
CA GLY A 99 4.62 2.41 17.37
C GLY A 99 3.28 2.64 16.65
N LEU A 100 2.95 3.90 16.36
CA LEU A 100 1.75 4.27 15.61
C LEU A 100 1.75 3.69 14.18
N TYR A 101 2.89 3.70 13.50
CA TYR A 101 3.05 3.05 12.19
C TYR A 101 2.67 1.57 12.27
N TRP A 102 3.21 0.82 13.23
CA TRP A 102 2.92 -0.61 13.36
C TRP A 102 1.46 -0.89 13.73
N VAL A 103 0.90 -0.13 14.66
CA VAL A 103 -0.43 -0.42 15.20
C VAL A 103 -1.54 0.02 14.25
N LEU A 104 -1.38 1.19 13.60
CA LEU A 104 -2.46 1.85 12.86
C LEU A 104 -2.27 1.76 11.34
N TRP A 105 -1.03 1.74 10.84
CA TRP A 105 -0.78 1.76 9.40
C TRP A 105 -0.41 0.40 8.81
N HIS A 106 0.50 -0.34 9.44
CA HIS A 106 1.01 -1.60 8.92
C HIS A 106 -0.07 -2.64 8.57
N PRO A 107 -1.16 -2.82 9.36
CA PRO A 107 -2.27 -3.70 8.98
C PRO A 107 -2.88 -3.35 7.61
N ASN A 108 -2.89 -2.07 7.27
CA ASN A 108 -3.48 -1.53 6.05
C ASN A 108 -2.54 -1.64 4.86
N VAL A 109 -1.23 -1.48 5.08
CA VAL A 109 -0.19 -1.65 4.04
C VAL A 109 1.02 -2.33 4.67
N ASN A 110 1.10 -3.64 4.45
CA ASN A 110 2.06 -4.55 5.08
C ASN A 110 3.32 -4.78 4.22
N ILE A 111 3.93 -3.71 3.74
CA ILE A 111 5.18 -3.78 2.95
C ILE A 111 6.45 -4.03 3.78
N MET A 112 6.36 -3.97 5.11
CA MET A 112 7.47 -4.16 6.05
C MET A 112 7.30 -5.46 6.82
N HIS A 113 8.37 -6.25 6.93
CA HIS A 113 8.37 -7.46 7.77
C HIS A 113 8.79 -7.11 9.20
N LYS A 114 7.81 -6.92 10.09
CA LYS A 114 8.01 -6.47 11.47
C LYS A 114 9.02 -7.34 12.26
N PRO A 115 8.97 -8.69 12.21
CA PRO A 115 9.88 -9.54 12.99
C PRO A 115 11.37 -9.36 12.63
N THR A 116 11.67 -9.06 11.36
CA THR A 116 13.06 -8.81 10.90
C THR A 116 13.46 -7.34 10.90
N PHE A 117 12.53 -6.43 11.21
CA PHE A 117 12.82 -5.00 11.17
C PHE A 117 13.54 -4.56 12.44
N ASN A 118 14.70 -3.91 12.27
CA ASN A 118 15.45 -3.30 13.36
C ASN A 118 15.64 -1.80 13.09
N SER A 119 15.03 -0.96 13.94
CA SER A 119 15.13 0.49 13.80
C SER A 119 16.55 1.01 14.00
N SER A 120 17.36 0.36 14.84
CA SER A 120 18.74 0.82 15.14
C SER A 120 19.71 0.62 13.99
N THR A 121 19.43 -0.30 13.07
CA THR A 121 20.29 -0.59 11.91
C THR A 121 19.68 -0.11 10.59
N SER A 122 18.46 0.43 10.61
CA SER A 122 17.75 0.88 9.42
C SER A 122 18.37 2.16 8.84
N LYS A 123 18.20 2.37 7.52
CA LYS A 123 18.61 3.59 6.84
C LYS A 123 17.81 4.79 7.35
N PRO A 124 18.43 5.98 7.51
CA PRO A 124 17.74 7.15 8.06
C PRO A 124 16.55 7.59 7.21
N PHE A 125 16.64 7.48 5.88
CA PHE A 125 15.53 7.84 4.98
C PHE A 125 14.29 6.96 5.19
N LEU A 126 14.47 5.66 5.45
CA LEU A 126 13.38 4.73 5.68
C LEU A 126 12.74 4.99 7.04
N LEU A 127 13.55 5.20 8.08
CA LEU A 127 13.04 5.57 9.40
C LEU A 127 12.27 6.89 9.35
N ALA A 128 12.79 7.89 8.65
CA ALA A 128 12.11 9.17 8.51
C ALA A 128 10.75 9.01 7.82
N ALA A 129 10.69 8.25 6.71
CA ALA A 129 9.43 7.98 6.00
C ALA A 129 8.41 7.24 6.90
N MET A 130 8.85 6.21 7.65
CA MET A 130 8.00 5.50 8.60
C MET A 130 7.50 6.41 9.73
N CYS A 131 8.36 7.29 10.26
CA CYS A 131 7.97 8.26 11.29
C CYS A 131 6.92 9.25 10.78
N LEU A 132 7.04 9.72 9.53
CA LEU A 132 6.05 10.62 8.94
C LEU A 132 4.69 9.95 8.78
N ILE A 133 4.65 8.69 8.33
CA ILE A 133 3.40 7.91 8.30
C ILE A 133 2.83 7.75 9.70
N GLY A 134 3.65 7.37 10.68
CA GLY A 134 3.22 7.23 12.07
C GLY A 134 2.67 8.52 12.67
N ALA A 135 3.30 9.66 12.39
CA ALA A 135 2.82 10.97 12.82
C ALA A 135 1.50 11.36 12.16
N CYS A 136 1.30 11.02 10.88
CA CYS A 136 0.02 11.19 10.18
C CYS A 136 -1.11 10.29 10.74
N MET A 137 -0.77 9.21 11.45
CA MET A 137 -1.73 8.34 12.15
C MET A 137 -1.99 8.77 13.60
N SER A 138 -1.25 9.76 14.11
CA SER A 138 -1.39 10.18 15.49
C SER A 138 -2.76 10.78 15.75
N PRO A 139 -3.40 10.46 16.90
CA PRO A 139 -4.62 11.15 17.32
C PRO A 139 -4.36 12.61 17.71
N ASP A 140 -3.11 13.00 17.94
CA ASP A 140 -2.73 14.39 18.18
C ASP A 140 -2.55 15.15 16.84
N PRO A 141 -3.41 16.15 16.53
CA PRO A 141 -3.29 16.93 15.30
C PRO A 141 -1.98 17.71 15.17
N ALA A 142 -1.28 17.98 16.27
CA ALA A 142 0.02 18.64 16.26
C ALA A 142 1.09 17.78 15.58
N ASP A 143 1.01 16.45 15.71
CA ASP A 143 1.96 15.53 15.09
C ASP A 143 1.82 15.50 13.58
N SER A 144 0.59 15.33 13.08
CA SER A 144 0.31 15.29 11.64
C SER A 144 0.61 16.64 10.99
N SER A 145 0.33 17.75 11.69
CA SER A 145 0.72 19.09 11.26
C SER A 145 2.24 19.29 11.25
N GLY A 146 2.94 18.81 12.28
CA GLY A 146 4.41 18.86 12.36
C GLY A 146 5.09 18.02 11.28
N ALA A 147 4.51 16.87 10.92
CA ALA A 147 5.04 15.99 9.88
C ALA A 147 5.08 16.67 8.51
N LYS A 148 4.07 17.48 8.18
CA LYS A 148 3.96 18.21 6.89
C LYS A 148 5.16 19.10 6.62
N LEU A 149 5.83 19.62 7.66
CA LEU A 149 7.05 20.41 7.52
C LEU A 149 8.18 19.62 6.84
N TRP A 150 8.24 18.31 7.08
CA TRP A 150 9.35 17.45 6.65
C TRP A 150 9.08 16.64 5.39
N PHE A 151 7.84 16.63 4.90
CA PHE A 151 7.40 15.81 3.76
C PHE A 151 8.28 15.96 2.52
N ASN A 152 8.54 17.20 2.09
CA ASN A 152 9.34 17.47 0.90
C ASN A 152 10.83 17.14 1.14
N CYS A 153 11.35 17.35 2.35
CA CYS A 153 12.73 17.00 2.68
C CYS A 153 12.95 15.49 2.63
N VAL A 154 12.05 14.71 3.23
CA VAL A 154 12.12 13.24 3.21
C VAL A 154 11.84 12.70 1.81
N GLU A 155 10.95 13.33 1.04
CA GLU A 155 10.77 13.00 -0.38
C GLU A 155 12.09 13.13 -1.16
N GLU A 156 12.76 14.28 -1.08
CA GLU A 156 14.04 14.47 -1.76
C GLU A 156 15.13 13.55 -1.19
N LEU A 157 15.13 13.29 0.11
CA LEU A 157 16.10 12.38 0.74
C LEU A 157 15.98 10.96 0.16
N VAL A 158 14.75 10.46 -0.01
CA VAL A 158 14.52 9.11 -0.53
C VAL A 158 14.81 9.02 -2.03
N PHE A 159 14.23 9.91 -2.82
CA PHE A 159 14.32 9.84 -4.29
C PHE A 159 15.67 10.31 -4.87
N ASN A 160 16.56 10.86 -4.05
CA ASN A 160 17.95 11.14 -4.42
C ASN A 160 18.95 10.26 -3.66
N SER A 161 18.48 9.26 -2.90
CA SER A 161 19.40 8.32 -2.24
C SER A 161 20.11 7.46 -3.28
N GLU A 162 21.39 7.14 -3.01
CA GLU A 162 22.15 6.22 -3.86
C GLU A 162 21.41 4.89 -4.01
N ASP A 163 20.90 4.34 -2.90
CA ASP A 163 20.15 3.08 -2.89
C ASP A 163 18.90 3.10 -3.82
N PHE A 164 18.25 4.26 -4.00
CA PHE A 164 17.12 4.41 -4.93
C PHE A 164 17.58 4.61 -6.37
N CYS A 165 18.55 5.49 -6.61
CA CYS A 165 19.04 5.84 -7.95
C CYS A 165 20.07 4.84 -8.51
N ASP A 166 20.39 3.78 -7.77
CA ASP A 166 21.32 2.77 -8.22
C ASP A 166 20.70 1.93 -9.35
N ASP A 167 21.15 2.22 -10.57
CA ASP A 167 20.78 1.55 -11.82
C ASP A 167 21.73 0.38 -12.15
N ALA A 168 22.73 0.08 -11.31
CA ALA A 168 23.66 -1.00 -11.61
C ALA A 168 22.91 -2.34 -11.67
N GLU A 169 23.26 -3.17 -12.65
CA GLU A 169 22.70 -4.51 -12.78
C GLU A 169 22.91 -5.29 -11.47
N ALA A 170 21.87 -5.99 -11.04
CA ALA A 170 21.97 -6.77 -9.82
C ALA A 170 23.04 -7.87 -10.01
N PRO A 171 24.04 -7.95 -9.11
CA PRO A 171 25.21 -8.79 -9.33
C PRO A 171 24.80 -10.26 -9.40
N THR A 172 25.15 -10.94 -10.48
CA THR A 172 24.87 -12.38 -10.63
C THR A 172 25.99 -13.21 -10.00
N CYS A 173 25.61 -14.23 -9.26
CA CYS A 173 26.55 -15.25 -8.80
C CYS A 173 27.12 -15.98 -10.02
N ARG A 174 28.45 -15.99 -10.16
CA ARG A 174 29.12 -16.60 -11.33
C ARG A 174 28.91 -18.10 -11.42
N ASP A 175 28.72 -18.77 -10.28
CA ASP A 175 28.63 -20.23 -10.21
C ASP A 175 27.18 -20.73 -10.34
N THR A 176 26.20 -19.99 -9.80
CA THR A 176 24.78 -20.39 -9.82
C THR A 176 23.94 -19.63 -10.84
N GLY A 177 24.45 -18.51 -11.38
CA GLY A 177 23.68 -17.59 -12.21
C GLY A 177 22.64 -16.76 -11.43
N GLU A 178 22.52 -16.96 -10.12
CA GLU A 178 21.51 -16.30 -9.29
C GLU A 178 21.78 -14.82 -9.14
N VAL A 179 20.75 -14.00 -9.36
CA VAL A 179 20.80 -12.56 -9.15
C VAL A 179 20.85 -12.27 -7.66
N LYS A 180 21.94 -11.66 -7.17
CA LYS A 180 22.09 -11.27 -5.78
C LYS A 180 21.31 -9.98 -5.54
N TRP A 181 20.20 -10.14 -4.82
CA TRP A 181 19.29 -9.05 -4.46
C TRP A 181 19.95 -8.02 -3.53
N ARG A 182 19.76 -6.73 -3.85
CA ARG A 182 20.22 -5.61 -3.01
C ARG A 182 19.14 -5.25 -2.00
N HIS A 183 19.34 -5.68 -0.75
CA HIS A 183 18.46 -5.35 0.37
C HIS A 183 18.23 -3.84 0.51
N GLU A 184 19.22 -3.01 0.19
CA GLU A 184 19.10 -1.56 0.26
C GLU A 184 18.16 -0.98 -0.79
N LYS A 185 18.12 -1.53 -2.01
CA LYS A 185 17.13 -1.13 -3.03
C LYS A 185 15.71 -1.41 -2.54
N LEU A 186 15.47 -2.56 -1.87
CA LEU A 186 14.18 -2.83 -1.24
C LEU A 186 13.82 -1.77 -0.18
N ARG A 187 14.77 -1.38 0.68
CA ARG A 187 14.53 -0.32 1.69
C ARG A 187 14.19 1.01 1.03
N ALA A 188 14.88 1.36 -0.05
CA ALA A 188 14.60 2.55 -0.84
C ALA A 188 13.21 2.51 -1.49
N LEU A 189 12.80 1.37 -2.06
CA LEU A 189 11.47 1.19 -2.64
C LEU A 189 10.36 1.29 -1.57
N GLN A 190 10.56 0.68 -0.40
CA GLN A 190 9.64 0.77 0.74
C GLN A 190 9.46 2.22 1.19
N ALA A 191 10.56 2.96 1.34
CA ALA A 191 10.53 4.37 1.71
C ALA A 191 9.86 5.23 0.61
N ALA A 192 10.19 4.98 -0.65
CA ALA A 192 9.61 5.71 -1.79
C ALA A 192 8.09 5.50 -1.86
N TYR A 193 7.62 4.28 -1.64
CA TYR A 193 6.19 3.99 -1.53
C TYR A 193 5.52 4.81 -0.42
N MET A 194 6.10 4.83 0.78
CA MET A 194 5.56 5.61 1.91
C MET A 194 5.52 7.11 1.59
N VAL A 195 6.55 7.63 0.90
CA VAL A 195 6.59 9.03 0.42
C VAL A 195 5.46 9.32 -0.56
N LEU A 196 5.27 8.46 -1.57
CA LEU A 196 4.16 8.60 -2.51
C LEU A 196 2.83 8.68 -1.78
N LEU A 197 2.66 7.80 -0.81
CA LEU A 197 1.43 7.67 -0.06
C LEU A 197 1.14 8.94 0.77
N TYR A 198 2.00 9.34 1.70
CA TYR A 198 1.67 10.50 2.54
C TYR A 198 1.53 11.80 1.73
N GLN A 199 2.30 11.97 0.65
CA GLN A 199 2.14 13.15 -0.20
C GLN A 199 0.86 13.11 -1.04
N THR A 200 0.39 11.92 -1.44
CA THR A 200 -0.88 11.77 -2.18
C THR A 200 -2.06 12.19 -1.32
N TRP A 201 -2.03 11.91 -0.01
CA TRP A 201 -3.16 12.16 0.88
C TRP A 201 -3.05 13.49 1.62
N GLU A 202 -1.90 13.73 2.25
CA GLU A 202 -1.68 14.85 3.18
C GLU A 202 -0.87 16.01 2.56
N GLY A 203 -0.33 15.81 1.35
CA GLY A 203 0.47 16.79 0.64
C GLY A 203 -0.36 17.95 0.06
N THR A 204 0.33 19.01 -0.33
CA THR A 204 -0.27 20.12 -1.11
C THR A 204 -0.68 19.66 -2.50
N ASP A 205 -1.57 20.38 -3.19
CA ASP A 205 -1.94 20.03 -4.58
C ASP A 205 -0.75 19.98 -5.53
N SER A 206 0.24 20.85 -5.32
CA SER A 206 1.50 20.81 -6.07
C SER A 206 2.29 19.52 -5.80
N SER A 207 2.27 19.02 -4.57
CA SER A 207 2.93 17.77 -4.17
C SER A 207 2.16 16.56 -4.70
N LYS A 208 0.83 16.53 -4.56
CA LYS A 208 -0.04 15.50 -5.15
C LYS A 208 0.20 15.35 -6.65
N ARG A 209 0.21 16.46 -7.42
CA ARG A 209 0.53 16.44 -8.85
C ARG A 209 1.95 15.97 -9.14
N ARG A 210 2.96 16.43 -8.38
CA ARG A 210 4.35 16.00 -8.55
C ARG A 210 4.50 14.50 -8.30
N ILE A 211 3.82 13.97 -7.30
CA ILE A 211 3.85 12.56 -6.93
C ILE A 211 3.24 11.73 -8.05
N ARG A 212 2.02 12.08 -8.49
CA ARG A 212 1.38 11.39 -9.60
C ARG A 212 2.19 11.48 -10.88
N ARG A 213 2.72 12.64 -11.28
CA ARG A 213 3.34 12.83 -12.61
C ARG A 213 4.80 12.39 -12.68
N LEU A 214 5.57 12.59 -11.61
CA LEU A 214 7.02 12.39 -11.60
C LEU A 214 7.44 11.23 -10.68
N ARG A 215 7.20 11.33 -9.38
CA ARG A 215 7.76 10.38 -8.39
C ARG A 215 7.22 8.97 -8.57
N PHE A 216 5.95 8.83 -8.92
CA PHE A 216 5.38 7.52 -9.20
C PHE A 216 6.01 6.86 -10.43
N SER A 217 6.29 7.63 -11.49
CA SER A 217 7.00 7.14 -12.67
C SER A 217 8.42 6.68 -12.33
N MET A 218 9.12 7.39 -11.45
CA MET A 218 10.44 6.98 -10.94
C MET A 218 10.35 5.66 -10.16
N LEU A 219 9.32 5.48 -9.33
CA LEU A 219 9.15 4.23 -8.57
C LEU A 219 8.84 3.04 -9.49
N ILE A 220 7.98 3.23 -10.49
CA ILE A 220 7.70 2.18 -11.49
C ILE A 220 8.97 1.80 -12.25
N ALA A 221 9.78 2.78 -12.68
CA ALA A 221 11.06 2.51 -13.33
C ALA A 221 11.96 1.66 -12.43
N ALA A 222 12.17 2.08 -11.18
CA ALA A 222 13.01 1.35 -10.23
C ALA A 222 12.51 -0.09 -9.93
N ILE A 223 11.19 -0.33 -9.94
CA ILE A 223 10.60 -1.67 -9.82
C ILE A 223 10.84 -2.52 -11.07
N ARG A 224 10.78 -1.90 -12.26
CA ARG A 224 11.06 -2.60 -13.52
C ARG A 224 12.55 -2.93 -13.66
N ASP A 225 13.44 -2.09 -13.15
CA ASP A 225 14.89 -2.34 -13.13
C ASP A 225 15.26 -3.50 -12.19
N VAL A 226 14.51 -3.62 -11.09
CA VAL A 226 14.55 -4.79 -10.20
C VAL A 226 14.08 -6.07 -10.91
N GLY A 227 13.20 -5.93 -11.90
CA GLY A 227 12.56 -7.01 -12.64
C GLY A 227 11.42 -7.63 -11.83
N ILE A 228 10.18 -7.27 -12.18
CA ILE A 228 8.96 -7.82 -11.53
C ILE A 228 8.98 -9.35 -11.54
N VAL A 229 9.41 -9.97 -12.65
CA VAL A 229 9.50 -11.42 -12.80
C VAL A 229 10.43 -12.11 -11.79
N ASN A 230 11.38 -11.37 -11.21
CA ASN A 230 12.35 -11.87 -10.25
C ASN A 230 11.77 -11.95 -8.82
N ALA A 231 10.61 -11.32 -8.56
CA ALA A 231 9.95 -11.36 -7.27
C ALA A 231 9.22 -12.71 -7.08
N ARG A 232 10.00 -13.78 -6.87
CA ARG A 232 9.49 -15.15 -6.73
C ARG A 232 10.03 -15.84 -5.49
N HIS A 233 9.13 -16.54 -4.82
CA HIS A 233 9.54 -17.47 -3.78
C HIS A 233 10.27 -18.68 -4.36
N ALA A 234 11.27 -19.15 -3.62
CA ALA A 234 11.88 -20.44 -3.88
C ALA A 234 10.87 -21.56 -3.60
N ASN A 235 11.13 -22.76 -4.12
CA ASN A 235 10.40 -23.93 -3.68
C ASN A 235 10.85 -24.28 -2.25
N TYR A 236 9.94 -24.17 -1.27
CA TYR A 236 10.27 -24.44 0.12
C TYR A 236 10.07 -25.92 0.49
N SER A 237 9.26 -26.68 -0.27
CA SER A 237 8.92 -28.08 0.01
C SER A 237 10.13 -29.00 0.16
N ASP A 238 11.17 -28.82 -0.66
CA ASP A 238 12.39 -29.64 -0.63
C ASP A 238 13.44 -29.17 0.40
N LEU A 239 13.18 -28.06 1.11
CA LEU A 239 14.11 -27.53 2.09
C LEU A 239 13.95 -28.20 3.45
N THR A 240 15.04 -28.14 4.23
CA THR A 240 15.00 -28.41 5.66
C THR A 240 15.07 -27.08 6.42
N LEU A 241 14.67 -27.07 7.69
CA LEU A 241 14.81 -25.88 8.54
C LEU A 241 16.25 -25.34 8.57
N ALA A 242 17.25 -26.22 8.50
CA ALA A 242 18.67 -25.82 8.48
C ALA A 242 19.08 -25.06 7.21
N ASN A 243 18.41 -25.34 6.08
CA ASN A 243 18.67 -24.69 4.79
C ASN A 243 17.75 -23.50 4.53
N PHE A 244 16.72 -23.30 5.35
CA PHE A 244 15.77 -22.21 5.21
C PHE A 244 16.37 -20.89 5.68
N SER A 245 16.31 -19.87 4.83
CA SER A 245 16.76 -18.52 5.16
C SER A 245 15.57 -17.60 5.41
N PHE A 246 15.27 -17.37 6.69
CA PHE A 246 14.15 -16.52 7.11
C PHE A 246 14.27 -15.08 6.60
N SER A 247 15.50 -14.54 6.58
CA SER A 247 15.75 -13.19 6.08
C SER A 247 15.56 -13.07 4.57
N GLN A 248 15.92 -14.11 3.79
CA GLN A 248 15.69 -14.14 2.35
C GLN A 248 14.20 -14.30 2.02
N PHE A 249 13.49 -15.18 2.71
CA PHE A 249 12.03 -15.28 2.60
C PHE A 249 11.38 -13.92 2.86
N ALA A 250 11.70 -13.31 4.01
CA ALA A 250 11.13 -12.03 4.41
C ALA A 250 11.46 -10.91 3.41
N ALA A 251 12.67 -10.86 2.87
CA ALA A 251 13.07 -9.87 1.87
C ALA A 251 12.29 -10.06 0.56
N MET A 252 12.13 -11.30 0.10
CA MET A 252 11.37 -11.61 -1.10
C MET A 252 9.88 -11.28 -0.94
N GLU A 253 9.28 -11.67 0.18
CA GLU A 253 7.87 -11.39 0.46
C GLU A 253 7.60 -9.88 0.59
N GLN A 254 8.51 -9.14 1.24
CA GLN A 254 8.43 -7.67 1.25
C GLN A 254 8.50 -7.07 -0.16
N LEU A 255 9.33 -7.61 -1.06
CA LEU A 255 9.41 -7.14 -2.45
C LEU A 255 8.09 -7.41 -3.20
N ILE A 256 7.56 -8.63 -3.11
CA ILE A 256 6.26 -9.01 -3.71
C ILE A 256 5.17 -8.05 -3.23
N ARG A 257 5.09 -7.82 -1.92
CA ARG A 257 4.10 -6.89 -1.32
C ARG A 257 4.32 -5.45 -1.77
N VAL A 258 5.55 -4.96 -1.88
CA VAL A 258 5.83 -3.62 -2.42
C VAL A 258 5.31 -3.49 -3.85
N ILE A 259 5.55 -4.49 -4.71
CA ILE A 259 5.07 -4.46 -6.10
C ILE A 259 3.53 -4.48 -6.15
N LEU A 260 2.88 -5.35 -5.35
CA LEU A 260 1.41 -5.38 -5.24
C LEU A 260 0.85 -4.03 -4.79
N TRP A 261 1.45 -3.42 -3.77
CA TRP A 261 1.00 -2.13 -3.25
C TRP A 261 1.24 -0.98 -4.24
N VAL A 262 2.34 -1.00 -5.01
CA VAL A 262 2.56 -0.04 -6.10
C VAL A 262 1.52 -0.21 -7.21
N PHE A 263 1.19 -1.45 -7.58
CA PHE A 263 0.13 -1.74 -8.53
C PHE A 263 -1.24 -1.23 -8.01
N LEU A 264 -1.53 -1.41 -6.72
CA LEU A 264 -2.72 -0.87 -6.08
C LEU A 264 -2.77 0.67 -6.12
N VAL A 265 -1.64 1.36 -5.91
CA VAL A 265 -1.56 2.82 -6.06
C VAL A 265 -1.79 3.26 -7.51
N ASP A 266 -1.28 2.52 -8.50
CA ASP A 266 -1.58 2.76 -9.92
C ASP A 266 -3.09 2.75 -10.16
N THR A 267 -3.77 1.70 -9.67
CA THR A 267 -5.22 1.57 -9.81
C THR A 267 -5.99 2.61 -9.00
N ALA A 268 -5.47 3.06 -7.86
CA ALA A 268 -6.05 4.17 -7.12
C ALA A 268 -6.00 5.47 -7.93
N PHE A 269 -4.93 5.72 -8.68
CA PHE A 269 -4.87 6.87 -9.59
C PHE A 269 -5.83 6.75 -10.78
N VAL A 270 -6.11 5.53 -11.25
CA VAL A 270 -7.18 5.28 -12.22
C VAL A 270 -8.54 5.68 -11.64
N ILE A 271 -8.85 5.20 -10.44
CA ILE A 271 -10.16 5.42 -9.79
C ILE A 271 -10.35 6.89 -9.40
N PHE A 272 -9.38 7.48 -8.69
CA PHE A 272 -9.55 8.78 -8.03
C PHE A 272 -9.09 9.98 -8.84
N ASN A 273 -8.22 9.76 -9.84
CA ASN A 273 -7.65 10.84 -10.64
C ASN A 273 -7.88 10.63 -12.14
N ASN A 274 -8.61 9.58 -12.53
CA ASN A 274 -8.88 9.24 -13.91
C ASN A 274 -7.60 9.17 -14.77
N LEU A 275 -6.50 8.68 -14.18
CA LEU A 275 -5.23 8.56 -14.88
C LEU A 275 -5.16 7.23 -15.62
N PRO A 276 -4.54 7.17 -16.81
CA PRO A 276 -4.23 5.90 -17.44
C PRO A 276 -3.37 5.02 -16.53
N PRO A 277 -3.69 3.72 -16.39
CA PRO A 277 -2.83 2.81 -15.65
C PRO A 277 -1.45 2.75 -16.32
N ARG A 278 -0.41 2.78 -15.49
CA ARG A 278 0.99 2.77 -15.94
C ARG A 278 1.63 1.41 -15.80
N MET A 279 0.99 0.52 -15.04
CA MET A 279 1.31 -0.89 -14.96
C MET A 279 0.24 -1.72 -15.66
N VAL A 280 0.64 -2.83 -16.26
CA VAL A 280 -0.29 -3.76 -16.93
C VAL A 280 -0.33 -5.10 -16.21
N ILE A 281 -1.49 -5.75 -16.12
CA ILE A 281 -1.58 -7.05 -15.45
C ILE A 281 -0.63 -8.11 -16.05
N LYS A 282 -0.35 -8.02 -17.36
CA LYS A 282 0.53 -8.97 -18.06
C LYS A 282 2.02 -8.88 -17.67
N GLU A 283 2.48 -7.80 -17.04
CA GLU A 283 3.84 -7.74 -16.49
C GLU A 283 3.93 -8.28 -15.05
N MET A 284 2.79 -8.56 -14.39
CA MET A 284 2.71 -9.10 -13.01
C MET A 284 3.01 -10.61 -12.97
N LYS A 285 4.12 -11.02 -13.59
CA LYS A 285 4.63 -12.40 -13.63
C LYS A 285 5.50 -12.72 -12.42
N MET A 286 4.99 -12.39 -11.24
CA MET A 286 5.66 -12.61 -9.95
C MET A 286 4.85 -13.60 -9.12
N SER A 287 5.41 -14.08 -8.01
CA SER A 287 4.66 -14.85 -7.02
C SER A 287 3.51 -14.01 -6.42
N LEU A 288 2.45 -14.68 -6.00
CA LEU A 288 1.42 -14.11 -5.13
C LEU A 288 2.01 -13.87 -3.73
N ALA A 289 1.43 -12.93 -2.96
CA ALA A 289 1.81 -12.75 -1.56
C ALA A 289 1.41 -14.00 -0.75
N CYS A 290 2.28 -14.44 0.15
CA CYS A 290 1.99 -15.54 1.06
C CYS A 290 0.88 -15.17 2.07
N PRO A 291 0.20 -16.17 2.65
CA PRO A 291 -0.71 -15.96 3.77
C PRO A 291 -0.04 -15.24 4.95
N GLU A 292 -0.83 -14.49 5.72
CA GLU A 292 -0.33 -13.67 6.83
C GLU A 292 0.39 -14.50 7.90
N ILE A 293 0.02 -15.76 8.15
CA ILE A 293 0.74 -16.61 9.10
C ILE A 293 2.21 -16.85 8.71
N CYS A 294 2.52 -16.88 7.40
CA CYS A 294 3.89 -17.02 6.91
C CYS A 294 4.66 -15.71 7.08
N PHE A 295 4.03 -14.59 6.70
CA PHE A 295 4.65 -13.27 6.73
C PHE A 295 4.70 -12.64 8.13
N GLN A 296 3.85 -13.05 9.06
CA GLN A 296 3.81 -12.50 10.42
C GLN A 296 4.49 -13.42 11.44
N ALA A 297 5.02 -14.55 11.00
CA ALA A 297 5.76 -15.49 11.84
C ALA A 297 6.88 -14.78 12.61
N LEU A 298 6.95 -14.99 13.93
CA LEU A 298 7.93 -14.33 14.78
C LEU A 298 9.31 -15.00 14.72
N THR A 299 9.34 -16.29 14.37
CA THR A 299 10.56 -17.09 14.33
C THR A 299 10.74 -17.76 12.96
N SER A 300 11.99 -18.14 12.68
CA SER A 300 12.33 -18.91 11.48
C SER A 300 11.63 -20.26 11.44
N GLU A 301 11.41 -20.90 12.60
CA GLU A 301 10.76 -22.20 12.71
C GLU A 301 9.27 -22.09 12.40
N ASP A 302 8.56 -21.13 13.01
CA ASP A 302 7.14 -20.91 12.75
C ASP A 302 6.88 -20.59 11.27
N CYS A 303 7.73 -19.75 10.67
CA CYS A 303 7.64 -19.40 9.26
C CYS A 303 7.83 -20.64 8.37
N PHE A 304 8.88 -21.43 8.63
CA PHE A 304 9.15 -22.63 7.85
C PHE A 304 8.03 -23.66 7.96
N LEU A 305 7.50 -23.90 9.17
CA LEU A 305 6.37 -24.81 9.38
C LEU A 305 5.09 -24.32 8.68
N ALA A 306 4.84 -23.01 8.67
CA ALA A 306 3.72 -22.44 7.94
C ALA A 306 3.87 -22.64 6.42
N LEU A 307 5.05 -22.36 5.86
CA LEU A 307 5.33 -22.55 4.43
C LEU A 307 5.17 -24.02 4.00
N GLN A 308 5.69 -24.96 4.80
CA GLN A 308 5.53 -26.40 4.56
C GLN A 308 4.05 -26.83 4.57
N ARG A 309 3.24 -26.21 5.42
CA ARG A 309 1.78 -26.45 5.45
C ARG A 309 1.11 -25.93 4.18
N GLU A 310 1.45 -24.73 3.72
CA GLU A 310 0.91 -24.19 2.47
C GLU A 310 1.28 -25.07 1.27
N ASP A 311 2.53 -25.52 1.19
CA ASP A 311 2.98 -26.43 0.14
C ASP A 311 2.20 -27.75 0.17
N ALA A 312 1.92 -28.30 1.35
CA ALA A 312 1.11 -29.51 1.51
C ALA A 312 -0.36 -29.32 1.08
N ILE A 313 -0.97 -28.17 1.39
CA ILE A 313 -2.34 -27.82 0.95
C ILE A 313 -2.40 -27.72 -0.57
N HIS A 314 -1.34 -27.22 -1.20
CA HIS A 314 -1.25 -27.03 -2.65
C HIS A 314 -0.50 -28.15 -3.39
N ALA A 315 -0.18 -29.26 -2.72
CA ALA A 315 0.62 -30.37 -3.25
C ALA A 315 0.06 -31.01 -4.54
N PHE A 316 -1.23 -30.81 -4.83
CA PHE A 316 -1.85 -31.22 -6.10
C PHE A 316 -1.36 -30.41 -7.31
N ARG A 317 -0.48 -29.40 -7.11
CA ARG A 317 0.19 -28.62 -8.16
C ARG A 317 1.72 -28.76 -8.12
N PRO A 318 2.27 -29.94 -8.45
CA PRO A 318 3.70 -30.19 -8.31
C PRO A 318 4.60 -29.36 -9.26
N ASP A 319 4.08 -28.76 -10.34
CA ASP A 319 4.93 -28.27 -11.44
C ASP A 319 4.95 -26.75 -11.70
N GLN A 320 4.27 -25.89 -10.92
CA GLN A 320 4.45 -24.43 -11.07
C GLN A 320 3.87 -23.62 -9.90
N ALA A 321 4.71 -22.81 -9.27
CA ALA A 321 4.25 -21.72 -8.40
C ALA A 321 3.33 -20.79 -9.21
N LEU A 322 2.11 -20.56 -8.70
CA LEU A 322 1.10 -19.77 -9.41
C LEU A 322 1.55 -18.30 -9.47
N GLU A 323 1.61 -17.75 -10.68
CA GLU A 323 1.91 -16.34 -10.90
C GLU A 323 0.65 -15.48 -10.71
N PHE A 324 0.83 -14.23 -10.27
CA PHE A 324 -0.29 -13.30 -10.08
C PHE A 324 -1.11 -13.12 -11.37
N ALA A 325 -0.45 -12.86 -12.51
CA ALA A 325 -1.12 -12.71 -13.81
C ALA A 325 -1.89 -13.99 -14.20
N SER A 326 -1.30 -15.17 -14.00
CA SER A 326 -1.94 -16.46 -14.31
C SER A 326 -3.14 -16.74 -13.41
N ALA A 327 -3.07 -16.41 -12.12
CA ALA A 327 -4.19 -16.52 -11.19
C ALA A 327 -5.36 -15.62 -11.61
N PHE A 328 -5.07 -14.38 -12.03
CA PHE A 328 -6.07 -13.47 -12.54
C PHE A 328 -6.69 -13.97 -13.87
N GLU A 329 -5.88 -14.53 -14.77
CA GLU A 329 -6.36 -15.10 -16.03
C GLU A 329 -7.39 -16.22 -15.84
N MET A 330 -7.31 -16.98 -14.73
CA MET A 330 -8.30 -18.01 -14.41
C MET A 330 -9.72 -17.44 -14.23
N LEU A 331 -9.86 -16.17 -13.87
CA LEU A 331 -11.17 -15.50 -13.76
C LEU A 331 -11.85 -15.26 -15.12
N TYR A 332 -11.15 -15.42 -16.24
CA TYR A 332 -11.75 -15.35 -17.58
C TYR A 332 -12.47 -16.64 -18.01
N GLN A 333 -12.40 -17.72 -17.22
CA GLN A 333 -13.08 -18.97 -17.53
C GLN A 333 -14.60 -18.78 -17.56
N SER A 334 -15.26 -19.30 -18.60
CA SER A 334 -16.72 -19.23 -18.73
C SER A 334 -17.45 -19.91 -17.56
N SER A 335 -16.88 -21.00 -17.05
CA SER A 335 -17.36 -21.73 -15.88
C SER A 335 -16.18 -22.10 -14.99
N MET A 336 -16.16 -21.64 -13.74
CA MET A 336 -15.22 -22.09 -12.71
C MET A 336 -15.85 -23.22 -11.90
N ASN A 337 -15.10 -24.29 -11.67
CA ASN A 337 -15.50 -25.34 -10.73
C ASN A 337 -15.19 -24.93 -9.29
N ASP A 338 -15.81 -25.61 -8.32
CA ASP A 338 -15.66 -25.30 -6.89
C ASP A 338 -14.20 -25.38 -6.45
N ALA A 339 -13.42 -26.34 -6.98
CA ALA A 339 -12.01 -26.49 -6.68
C ALA A 339 -11.18 -25.25 -7.08
N THR A 340 -11.44 -24.67 -8.26
CA THR A 340 -10.77 -23.45 -8.73
C THR A 340 -11.20 -22.25 -7.91
N THR A 341 -12.50 -22.13 -7.61
CA THR A 341 -13.05 -21.06 -6.79
C THR A 341 -12.41 -21.05 -5.41
N MET A 342 -12.35 -22.21 -4.74
CA MET A 342 -11.74 -22.36 -3.42
C MET A 342 -10.23 -22.10 -3.46
N MET A 343 -9.54 -22.56 -4.50
CA MET A 343 -8.11 -22.30 -4.67
C MET A 343 -7.81 -20.80 -4.81
N LEU A 344 -8.59 -20.07 -5.63
CA LEU A 344 -8.41 -18.63 -5.78
C LEU A 344 -8.80 -17.88 -4.49
N ALA A 345 -9.83 -18.35 -3.78
CA ALA A 345 -10.25 -17.78 -2.51
C ALA A 345 -9.14 -17.92 -1.45
N ASP A 346 -8.40 -19.04 -1.47
CA ASP A 346 -7.29 -19.31 -0.56
C ASP A 346 -6.02 -18.50 -0.85
N LEU A 347 -6.02 -17.66 -1.89
CA LEU A 347 -4.94 -16.70 -2.11
C LEU A 347 -4.94 -15.56 -1.09
N GLY A 348 -6.01 -15.42 -0.30
CA GLY A 348 -6.07 -14.45 0.78
C GLY A 348 -6.40 -13.01 0.33
N PRO A 349 -6.65 -12.13 1.31
CA PRO A 349 -7.32 -10.85 1.06
C PRO A 349 -6.48 -9.87 0.25
N LEU A 350 -5.16 -9.83 0.42
CA LEU A 350 -4.30 -8.90 -0.32
C LEU A 350 -4.27 -9.23 -1.83
N ASN A 351 -4.14 -10.51 -2.17
CA ASN A 351 -4.13 -10.95 -3.56
C ASN A 351 -5.50 -10.72 -4.21
N LEU A 352 -6.59 -11.07 -3.52
CA LEU A 352 -7.96 -10.82 -4.00
C LEU A 352 -8.25 -9.32 -4.17
N PHE A 353 -7.73 -8.49 -3.28
CA PHE A 353 -7.83 -7.03 -3.38
C PHE A 353 -7.09 -6.48 -4.61
N ALA A 354 -5.89 -6.97 -4.90
CA ALA A 354 -5.17 -6.60 -6.12
C ALA A 354 -5.89 -7.11 -7.40
N MET A 355 -6.55 -8.27 -7.34
CA MET A 355 -7.35 -8.78 -8.47
C MET A 355 -8.57 -7.90 -8.76
N THR A 356 -9.32 -7.46 -7.73
CA THR A 356 -10.45 -6.55 -7.98
C THR A 356 -9.99 -5.19 -8.50
N SER A 357 -8.85 -4.70 -8.02
CA SER A 357 -8.24 -3.47 -8.53
C SER A 357 -7.84 -3.56 -10.00
N THR A 358 -7.47 -4.75 -10.48
CA THR A 358 -7.18 -5.00 -11.91
C THR A 358 -8.40 -4.74 -12.80
N LEU A 359 -9.62 -4.98 -12.31
CA LEU A 359 -10.85 -4.70 -13.06
C LEU A 359 -10.98 -3.22 -13.41
N HIS A 360 -10.56 -2.30 -12.53
CA HIS A 360 -10.62 -0.86 -12.77
C HIS A 360 -9.70 -0.43 -13.92
N ALA A 361 -8.50 -1.03 -14.00
CA ALA A 361 -7.60 -0.81 -15.13
C ALA A 361 -8.20 -1.32 -16.46
N LEU A 362 -8.84 -2.50 -16.44
CA LEU A 362 -9.53 -3.05 -17.62
C LEU A 362 -10.70 -2.16 -18.07
N VAL A 363 -11.52 -1.70 -17.12
CA VAL A 363 -12.64 -0.78 -17.37
C VAL A 363 -12.14 0.51 -18.01
N PHE A 364 -11.06 1.09 -17.48
CA PHE A 364 -10.44 2.28 -18.05
C PHE A 364 -9.99 2.05 -19.50
N HIS A 365 -9.27 0.94 -19.78
CA HIS A 365 -8.84 0.62 -21.14
C HIS A 365 -10.02 0.48 -22.12
N HIS A 366 -11.10 -0.17 -21.70
CA HIS A 366 -12.33 -0.26 -22.51
C HIS A 366 -12.95 1.12 -22.78
N GLN A 367 -12.98 2.01 -21.78
CA GLN A 367 -13.49 3.37 -21.92
C GLN A 367 -12.67 4.23 -22.89
N SER A 368 -11.34 4.10 -22.85
CA SER A 368 -10.45 4.94 -23.64
C SER A 368 -10.32 4.52 -25.12
N THR A 369 -10.85 3.35 -25.51
CA THR A 369 -10.78 2.88 -26.90
C THR A 369 -11.90 3.45 -27.78
N PHE A 370 -11.52 4.23 -28.81
CA PHE A 370 -12.46 4.85 -29.78
C PHE A 370 -13.29 3.86 -30.62
N SER A 371 -12.91 2.58 -30.66
CA SER A 371 -13.47 1.60 -31.62
C SER A 371 -14.14 0.39 -30.98
N CYS A 372 -14.50 0.43 -29.69
CA CYS A 372 -14.93 -0.79 -29.02
C CYS A 372 -16.44 -1.05 -29.16
N HIS A 373 -16.80 -1.64 -30.30
CA HIS A 373 -17.80 -2.72 -30.38
C HIS A 373 -17.30 -4.02 -29.70
N GLY A 374 -16.18 -3.98 -28.97
CA GLY A 374 -15.65 -5.11 -28.23
C GLY A 374 -16.55 -5.42 -27.04
N SER A 375 -16.88 -6.69 -26.93
CA SER A 375 -17.79 -7.22 -25.94
C SER A 375 -17.25 -7.03 -24.51
N LEU A 376 -18.00 -6.33 -23.65
CA LEU A 376 -17.76 -6.28 -22.20
C LEU A 376 -18.00 -7.64 -21.52
N GLU A 377 -18.43 -8.67 -22.25
CA GLU A 377 -18.74 -9.98 -21.68
C GLU A 377 -17.53 -10.64 -21.00
N SER A 378 -16.31 -10.38 -21.46
CA SER A 378 -15.11 -10.86 -20.79
C SER A 378 -14.94 -10.21 -19.41
N VAL A 379 -15.07 -8.89 -19.32
CA VAL A 379 -15.01 -8.14 -18.05
C VAL A 379 -16.17 -8.53 -17.11
N LYS A 380 -17.38 -8.72 -17.65
CA LYS A 380 -18.53 -9.23 -16.88
C LYS A 380 -18.30 -10.64 -16.34
N THR A 381 -17.63 -11.50 -17.13
CA THR A 381 -17.25 -12.85 -16.69
C THR A 381 -16.28 -12.79 -15.53
N VAL A 382 -15.22 -11.96 -15.63
CA VAL A 382 -14.25 -11.75 -14.55
C VAL A 382 -14.93 -11.18 -13.31
N LEU A 383 -15.81 -10.16 -13.46
CA LEU A 383 -16.59 -9.59 -12.35
C LEU A 383 -17.41 -10.66 -11.62
N ARG A 384 -18.17 -11.48 -12.35
CA ARG A 384 -18.98 -12.55 -11.76
C ARG A 384 -18.11 -13.58 -11.04
N ASN A 385 -17.05 -14.03 -11.69
CA ASN A 385 -16.16 -15.05 -11.16
C ASN A 385 -15.41 -14.55 -9.92
N TRP A 386 -14.90 -13.32 -9.94
CA TRP A 386 -14.27 -12.70 -8.76
C TRP A 386 -15.26 -12.59 -7.60
N SER A 387 -16.52 -12.22 -7.86
CA SER A 387 -17.56 -12.18 -6.82
C SER A 387 -17.79 -13.55 -6.18
N SER A 388 -17.88 -14.62 -6.99
CA SER A 388 -17.99 -15.99 -6.46
C SER A 388 -16.78 -16.40 -5.61
N VAL A 389 -15.57 -16.04 -6.04
CA VAL A 389 -14.32 -16.28 -5.29
C VAL A 389 -14.32 -15.51 -3.97
N TRP A 390 -14.69 -14.24 -3.99
CA TRP A 390 -14.76 -13.42 -2.79
C TRP A 390 -15.79 -13.95 -1.79
N GLN A 391 -16.96 -14.39 -2.26
CA GLN A 391 -17.97 -15.00 -1.39
C GLN A 391 -17.47 -16.31 -0.77
N ALA A 392 -16.76 -17.15 -1.53
CA ALA A 392 -16.11 -18.34 -0.98
C ALA A 392 -15.05 -17.99 0.06
N TYR A 393 -14.25 -16.94 -0.17
CA TYR A 393 -13.29 -16.44 0.81
C TYR A 393 -13.98 -16.01 2.10
N ILE A 394 -15.02 -15.16 2.02
CA ILE A 394 -15.76 -14.70 3.20
C ILE A 394 -16.38 -15.87 3.97
N GLN A 395 -16.99 -16.83 3.28
CA GLN A 395 -17.72 -17.94 3.92
C GLN A 395 -16.81 -19.00 4.54
N HIS A 396 -15.62 -19.24 3.97
CA HIS A 396 -14.82 -20.41 4.33
C HIS A 396 -13.40 -20.10 4.80
N ILE A 397 -12.84 -18.94 4.44
CA ILE A 397 -11.39 -18.67 4.57
C ILE A 397 -11.10 -17.42 5.40
N SER A 398 -12.01 -16.45 5.45
CA SER A 398 -11.81 -15.15 6.12
C SER A 398 -11.50 -15.25 7.62
N ILE A 399 -11.93 -16.34 8.26
CA ILE A 399 -11.68 -16.65 9.68
C ILE A 399 -10.54 -17.65 9.88
N ASP A 400 -9.93 -18.18 8.81
CA ASP A 400 -8.76 -19.05 8.88
C ASP A 400 -7.56 -18.23 9.39
N GLN A 401 -6.90 -18.73 10.44
CA GLN A 401 -5.73 -18.09 11.04
C GLN A 401 -4.56 -17.94 10.07
N ARG A 402 -4.53 -18.71 8.98
CA ARG A 402 -3.55 -18.52 7.90
C ARG A 402 -3.62 -17.13 7.27
N HIS A 403 -4.83 -16.62 7.08
CA HIS A 403 -5.12 -15.36 6.40
C HIS A 403 -5.48 -14.22 7.36
N SER A 404 -6.09 -14.56 8.50
CA SER A 404 -6.46 -13.63 9.55
C SER A 404 -5.97 -14.15 10.91
N PRO A 405 -4.69 -13.91 11.28
CA PRO A 405 -4.12 -14.38 12.54
C PRO A 405 -4.87 -13.86 13.77
N ILE A 406 -5.56 -12.74 13.61
CA ILE A 406 -6.47 -12.16 14.59
C ILE A 406 -7.90 -12.22 14.05
N PRO A 407 -8.87 -12.76 14.80
CA PRO A 407 -10.28 -12.69 14.42
C PRO A 407 -10.79 -11.24 14.29
N LEU A 408 -11.65 -10.98 13.30
CA LEU A 408 -12.18 -9.64 13.03
C LEU A 408 -12.97 -9.04 14.21
N ASP A 409 -13.61 -9.87 15.03
CA ASP A 409 -14.47 -9.45 16.15
C ASP A 409 -13.74 -9.38 17.50
N SER A 410 -12.41 -9.49 17.52
CA SER A 410 -11.64 -9.42 18.77
C SER A 410 -11.67 -8.01 19.37
N GLN A 411 -12.48 -7.82 20.41
CA GLN A 411 -12.64 -6.53 21.11
C GLN A 411 -11.51 -6.24 22.11
N ASP A 412 -10.87 -7.27 22.67
CA ASP A 412 -9.82 -7.15 23.69
C ASP A 412 -8.43 -7.53 23.14
N LEU A 413 -7.96 -6.78 22.14
CA LEU A 413 -6.63 -6.97 21.56
C LEU A 413 -5.55 -6.17 22.29
N GLU A 414 -4.53 -6.87 22.77
CA GLU A 414 -3.30 -6.25 23.26
C GLU A 414 -2.66 -5.38 22.16
N ILE A 415 -2.11 -4.23 22.56
CA ILE A 415 -1.55 -3.22 21.63
C ILE A 415 -0.45 -3.84 20.76
N GLU A 416 0.34 -4.74 21.33
CA GLU A 416 1.44 -5.45 20.70
C GLU A 416 0.99 -6.41 19.59
N GLU A 417 -0.28 -6.81 19.58
CA GLU A 417 -0.84 -7.74 18.59
C GLU A 417 -1.62 -7.00 17.49
N MET A 418 -2.03 -5.76 17.72
CA MET A 418 -2.83 -4.94 16.79
C MET A 418 -2.28 -4.85 15.36
N TRP A 419 -0.97 -5.00 15.16
CA TRP A 419 -0.32 -4.97 13.84
C TRP A 419 -0.61 -6.21 12.98
N LYS A 420 -1.07 -7.32 13.56
CA LYS A 420 -1.37 -8.58 12.86
C LYS A 420 -2.74 -8.63 12.20
N ARG A 421 -3.59 -7.62 12.45
CA ARG A 421 -4.96 -7.56 11.91
C ARG A 421 -4.98 -7.46 10.39
N VAL A 422 -6.08 -7.93 9.80
CA VAL A 422 -6.42 -7.63 8.41
C VAL A 422 -6.90 -6.18 8.31
N GLY A 423 -6.17 -5.37 7.55
CA GLY A 423 -6.52 -3.97 7.28
C GLY A 423 -7.62 -3.81 6.23
N PHE A 424 -7.61 -2.69 5.52
CA PHE A 424 -8.72 -2.32 4.64
C PHE A 424 -8.93 -3.25 3.42
N MET A 425 -8.00 -4.15 3.08
CA MET A 425 -8.20 -5.13 2.00
C MET A 425 -9.41 -6.06 2.26
N ARG A 426 -9.90 -6.15 3.50
CA ARG A 426 -11.19 -6.79 3.82
C ARG A 426 -12.40 -6.14 3.15
N HIS A 427 -12.25 -4.90 2.67
CA HIS A 427 -13.25 -4.12 1.95
C HIS A 427 -13.08 -4.22 0.42
N ALA A 428 -12.60 -5.36 -0.09
CA ALA A 428 -12.40 -5.55 -1.52
C ALA A 428 -13.73 -5.60 -2.30
N GLU A 429 -14.83 -5.97 -1.64
CA GLU A 429 -16.16 -6.02 -2.25
C GLU A 429 -16.65 -4.64 -2.69
N GLU A 430 -16.34 -3.59 -1.93
CA GLU A 430 -16.70 -2.22 -2.23
C GLU A 430 -16.02 -1.74 -3.54
N TYR A 431 -14.77 -2.17 -3.77
CA TYR A 431 -14.06 -1.90 -5.02
C TYR A 431 -14.65 -2.69 -6.18
N TRP A 432 -15.11 -3.92 -5.93
CA TRP A 432 -15.80 -4.72 -6.93
C TRP A 432 -17.15 -4.10 -7.30
N LEU A 433 -17.93 -3.62 -6.32
CA LEU A 433 -19.21 -2.94 -6.55
C LEU A 433 -19.01 -1.70 -7.43
N LEU A 434 -17.96 -0.92 -7.17
CA LEU A 434 -17.60 0.22 -8.01
C LEU A 434 -17.25 -0.22 -9.44
N ALA A 435 -16.42 -1.26 -9.62
CA ALA A 435 -16.08 -1.76 -10.95
C ALA A 435 -17.31 -2.26 -11.71
N LYS A 436 -18.19 -3.02 -11.03
CA LYS A 436 -19.46 -3.49 -11.58
C LYS A 436 -20.33 -2.32 -12.04
N LEU A 437 -20.50 -1.31 -11.20
CA LEU A 437 -21.26 -0.10 -11.54
C LEU A 437 -20.70 0.58 -12.80
N MET A 438 -19.37 0.70 -12.91
CA MET A 438 -18.73 1.28 -14.07
C MET A 438 -19.01 0.47 -15.34
N VAL A 439 -18.94 -0.86 -15.28
CA VAL A 439 -19.28 -1.76 -16.41
C VAL A 439 -20.77 -1.68 -16.80
N ASP A 440 -21.67 -1.61 -15.82
CA ASP A 440 -23.11 -1.50 -16.05
C ASP A 440 -23.48 -0.16 -16.71
N ASN A 441 -22.81 0.93 -16.29
CA ASN A 441 -22.95 2.25 -16.94
C ASN A 441 -22.46 2.22 -18.40
N LEU A 442 -21.30 1.59 -18.67
CA LEU A 442 -20.78 1.46 -20.03
C LEU A 442 -21.69 0.63 -20.93
N THR A 443 -22.25 -0.46 -20.40
CA THR A 443 -23.19 -1.32 -21.12
C THR A 443 -24.47 -0.55 -21.50
N ARG A 444 -25.03 0.24 -20.56
CA ARG A 444 -26.21 1.10 -20.82
C ARG A 444 -25.93 2.15 -21.89
N ASN A 445 -24.77 2.82 -21.83
CA ASN A 445 -24.40 3.83 -22.81
C ASN A 445 -24.22 3.22 -24.22
N ALA A 446 -23.61 2.03 -24.32
CA ALA A 446 -23.48 1.33 -25.59
C ALA A 446 -24.84 0.95 -26.20
N GLN A 447 -25.80 0.51 -25.38
CA GLN A 447 -27.17 0.19 -25.86
C GLN A 447 -27.94 1.44 -26.31
N ALA A 448 -27.80 2.57 -25.61
CA ALA A 448 -28.43 3.84 -25.99
C ALA A 448 -27.92 4.38 -27.33
N THR A 449 -26.65 4.14 -27.67
CA THR A 449 -26.09 4.52 -28.99
C THR A 449 -26.55 3.64 -30.16
N VAL A 450 -26.99 2.40 -29.89
CA VAL A 450 -27.40 1.44 -30.94
C VAL A 450 -28.88 1.54 -31.29
N HIS A 451 -29.74 2.03 -30.38
CA HIS A 451 -31.17 2.26 -30.63
C HIS A 451 -31.52 3.76 -30.64
N PRO A 452 -31.24 4.52 -31.71
CA PRO A 452 -31.92 5.78 -31.92
C PRO A 452 -33.40 5.47 -32.18
N SER A 453 -34.27 6.07 -31.37
CA SER A 453 -35.73 6.03 -31.49
C SER A 453 -36.21 6.02 -32.95
N GLN A 454 -36.87 4.94 -33.35
CA GLN A 454 -37.69 4.91 -34.57
C GLN A 454 -38.83 5.93 -34.39
N GLY A 455 -38.76 7.03 -35.13
CA GLY A 455 -39.77 8.10 -35.07
C GLY A 455 -39.60 9.14 -36.16
N VAL A 456 -40.39 8.99 -37.21
CA VAL A 456 -40.82 9.97 -38.22
C VAL A 456 -39.83 10.31 -39.35
N SER A 457 -40.19 9.77 -40.51
CA SER A 457 -39.79 10.14 -41.87
C SER A 457 -40.06 11.61 -42.21
N GLY A 458 -39.05 12.30 -42.73
CA GLY A 458 -39.15 13.59 -43.43
C GLY A 458 -37.79 13.98 -43.98
N LEU A 459 -37.67 14.06 -45.31
CA LEU A 459 -36.47 14.55 -45.99
C LEU A 459 -36.18 15.99 -45.56
N GLU A 460 -34.96 16.23 -45.08
CA GLU A 460 -34.20 17.46 -45.32
C GLU A 460 -32.74 17.19 -44.92
N ILE A 461 -31.80 17.56 -45.78
CA ILE A 461 -30.35 17.48 -45.52
C ILE A 461 -29.96 18.72 -44.73
N PRO A 462 -29.36 18.62 -43.52
CA PRO A 462 -28.70 19.76 -42.91
C PRO A 462 -27.19 19.51 -42.79
N THR A 463 -26.47 20.43 -43.43
CA THR A 463 -25.18 21.00 -43.04
C THR A 463 -24.58 20.50 -41.73
N VAL A 464 -23.37 19.94 -41.85
CA VAL A 464 -22.43 19.59 -40.78
C VAL A 464 -22.32 20.75 -39.78
N SER A 465 -23.04 20.65 -38.67
CA SER A 465 -22.82 21.44 -37.47
C SER A 465 -22.09 20.56 -36.47
N ILE A 466 -20.76 20.75 -36.41
CA ILE A 466 -19.85 20.17 -35.41
C ILE A 466 -20.08 20.91 -34.08
N VAL A 467 -21.31 20.87 -33.56
CA VAL A 467 -21.66 21.43 -32.26
C VAL A 467 -22.76 20.55 -31.66
N LYS A 468 -22.41 19.83 -30.59
CA LYS A 468 -23.27 18.96 -29.76
C LYS A 468 -23.61 17.57 -30.33
N ALA A 469 -22.59 16.80 -30.71
CA ALA A 469 -22.55 15.45 -30.16
C ALA A 469 -22.39 15.61 -28.64
N ARG A 470 -23.51 15.62 -27.91
CA ARG A 470 -23.53 15.60 -26.45
C ARG A 470 -22.55 14.53 -26.00
N SER A 471 -21.64 14.91 -25.11
CA SER A 471 -20.64 14.06 -24.50
C SER A 471 -21.23 12.67 -24.22
N ALA A 472 -20.72 11.66 -24.91
CA ALA A 472 -20.74 10.31 -24.38
C ALA A 472 -19.92 10.39 -23.10
N ASN A 473 -20.55 10.70 -21.95
CA ASN A 473 -19.87 10.96 -20.69
C ASN A 473 -19.01 9.74 -20.33
N PRO A 474 -17.67 9.81 -20.39
CA PRO A 474 -16.86 8.91 -19.59
C PRO A 474 -17.26 9.10 -18.12
N LEU A 475 -17.24 8.02 -17.35
CA LEU A 475 -17.62 8.02 -15.93
C LEU A 475 -16.85 9.05 -15.09
N LEU A 476 -15.68 9.47 -15.58
CA LEU A 476 -14.88 10.58 -15.11
C LEU A 476 -14.50 11.42 -16.34
N ASN A 477 -14.84 12.71 -16.35
CA ASN A 477 -14.69 13.59 -17.52
C ASN A 477 -13.36 14.33 -17.55
N GLU A 478 -12.71 14.48 -16.39
CA GLU A 478 -11.45 15.21 -16.27
C GLU A 478 -10.33 14.24 -15.94
N TYR A 479 -9.16 14.47 -16.51
CA TYR A 479 -7.97 13.64 -16.33
C TYR A 479 -7.00 14.34 -15.39
N ASP A 480 -6.39 13.58 -14.47
CA ASP A 480 -5.37 14.04 -13.54
C ASP A 480 -5.81 15.14 -12.56
N GLU A 481 -7.08 15.07 -12.17
CA GLU A 481 -7.63 16.00 -11.19
C GLU A 481 -7.16 15.68 -9.78
N THR A 482 -6.99 16.73 -8.98
CA THR A 482 -6.62 16.57 -7.56
C THR A 482 -7.84 16.53 -6.65
N SER A 483 -8.97 17.07 -7.12
CA SER A 483 -10.27 16.91 -6.47
C SER A 483 -10.85 15.53 -6.78
N MET A 484 -11.40 14.88 -5.74
CA MET A 484 -12.08 13.58 -5.85
C MET A 484 -13.62 13.73 -6.02
N GLU A 485 -14.10 14.95 -6.28
CA GLU A 485 -15.54 15.26 -6.37
C GLU A 485 -16.29 14.40 -7.40
N GLN A 486 -15.67 14.08 -8.54
CA GLN A 486 -16.31 13.27 -9.58
C GLN A 486 -16.54 11.82 -9.11
N VAL A 487 -15.62 11.26 -8.33
CA VAL A 487 -15.79 9.93 -7.73
C VAL A 487 -16.87 9.97 -6.65
N ASN A 488 -16.88 11.02 -5.82
CA ASN A 488 -17.92 11.20 -4.81
C ASN A 488 -19.32 11.32 -5.44
N ALA A 489 -19.43 12.01 -6.58
CA ALA A 489 -20.67 12.10 -7.34
C ALA A 489 -21.11 10.72 -7.88
N LEU A 490 -20.17 9.94 -8.42
CA LEU A 490 -20.43 8.57 -8.88
C LEU A 490 -20.93 7.66 -7.73
N ILE A 491 -20.31 7.75 -6.55
CA ILE A 491 -20.73 7.02 -5.34
C ILE A 491 -22.11 7.49 -4.87
N ALA A 492 -22.40 8.79 -4.89
CA ALA A 492 -23.71 9.33 -4.50
C ALA A 492 -24.83 8.87 -5.45
N ASP A 493 -24.55 8.75 -6.74
CA ASP A 493 -25.51 8.18 -7.70
C ASP A 493 -25.77 6.70 -7.44
N PHE A 494 -24.78 5.94 -6.94
CA PHE A 494 -24.96 4.55 -6.53
C PHE A 494 -25.94 4.40 -5.37
N GLN A 495 -25.85 5.25 -4.34
CA GLN A 495 -26.79 5.26 -3.21
C GLN A 495 -28.23 5.52 -3.64
N ARG A 496 -28.45 6.20 -4.78
CA ARG A 496 -29.79 6.48 -5.32
C ARG A 496 -30.40 5.31 -6.09
N VAL A 497 -29.57 4.38 -6.59
CA VAL A 497 -30.02 3.25 -7.44
C VAL A 497 -30.41 2.02 -6.61
N GLY A 498 -30.15 2.02 -5.29
CA GLY A 498 -30.70 1.05 -4.36
C GLY A 498 -30.07 -0.34 -4.46
N LEU A 499 -29.02 -0.54 -3.65
CA LEU A 499 -28.71 -1.82 -3.02
C LEU A 499 -28.79 -1.61 -1.50
#